data_AF-A0A433WEV3-F1
#
_entry.id   AF-A0A433WEV3-F1
#
_cell.length_a   1.000
_cell.length_b   1.000
_cell.length_c   1.000
_cell.angle_alpha   90.00
_cell.angle_beta   90.00
_cell.angle_gamma   90.00
#
_symmetry.space_group_name_H-M   'P 1'
#
loop_
_entity.id
_entity.type
_entity.pdbx_description
1 polymer ?
#
loop_
_entity_poly.entity_id
_entity_poly.type
_entity_poly.pdbx_seq_one_letter_code
_entity_poly.pdbx_strand_id
1 'polypeptide(L)'
;MKYSLLCLFACCLYFTAAHTAAGQLTTLSPASPDSLPGTYTGKFGSTPIFIHLHHPDGNKVTGYNIHKGLRREFSGYVTPKGDSFLVSLSEPGDNPFDGKFLLTFDKNFTQATGSWTPVNGKDKSPTWFNLIRTTAMPGEK
;
A
#
# COMPACT_ATOMS: atom_id res chain seq x y z
N MET A 1 -56.43 -16.58 -66.25
CA MET A 1 -56.72 -17.76 -65.39
C MET A 1 -55.42 -18.25 -64.77
N LYS A 2 -55.47 -18.52 -63.46
CA LYS A 2 -54.53 -19.29 -62.61
C LYS A 2 -53.34 -18.52 -61.96
N TYR A 3 -53.54 -18.24 -60.66
CA TYR A 3 -52.72 -18.46 -59.44
C TYR A 3 -51.21 -18.79 -59.64
N SER A 4 -50.25 -18.55 -58.74
CA SER A 4 -50.25 -18.31 -57.29
C SER A 4 -48.79 -18.12 -56.81
N LEU A 5 -48.62 -17.55 -55.62
CA LEU A 5 -47.68 -17.95 -54.55
C LEU A 5 -46.17 -17.60 -54.63
N LEU A 6 -45.83 -16.49 -53.96
CA LEU A 6 -44.97 -16.39 -52.77
C LEU A 6 -43.78 -17.37 -52.61
N CYS A 7 -42.56 -16.83 -52.53
CA CYS A 7 -41.58 -17.19 -51.48
C CYS A 7 -40.43 -16.15 -51.40
N LEU A 8 -40.42 -15.38 -50.31
CA LEU A 8 -39.21 -14.74 -49.78
C LEU A 8 -38.25 -15.83 -49.30
N PHE A 9 -36.96 -15.73 -49.61
CA PHE A 9 -35.93 -16.13 -48.66
C PHE A 9 -34.66 -15.32 -48.90
N ALA A 10 -34.49 -14.30 -48.07
CA ALA A 10 -33.22 -13.62 -47.86
C ALA A 10 -32.30 -14.57 -47.09
N CYS A 11 -31.23 -15.06 -47.73
CA CYS A 11 -30.15 -15.71 -47.01
C CYS A 11 -28.99 -14.71 -46.91
N CYS A 12 -29.01 -13.99 -45.80
CA CYS A 12 -27.99 -13.02 -45.42
C CYS A 12 -26.66 -13.75 -45.19
N LEU A 13 -25.59 -13.19 -45.77
CA LEU A 13 -24.22 -13.65 -45.64
C LEU A 13 -23.78 -13.58 -44.17
N TYR A 14 -23.67 -14.72 -43.51
CA TYR A 14 -23.01 -14.79 -42.21
C TYR A 14 -21.50 -14.96 -42.43
N PHE A 15 -20.80 -13.83 -42.57
CA PHE A 15 -19.39 -13.75 -42.23
C PHE A 15 -19.26 -13.99 -40.73
N THR A 16 -18.80 -15.17 -40.34
CA THR A 16 -18.43 -15.46 -38.94
C THR A 16 -17.08 -14.79 -38.66
N ALA A 17 -17.11 -13.59 -38.09
CA ALA A 17 -15.93 -13.00 -37.48
C ALA A 17 -15.60 -13.83 -36.23
N ALA A 18 -14.52 -14.61 -36.31
CA ALA A 18 -13.92 -15.26 -35.15
C ALA A 18 -13.49 -14.16 -34.16
N HIS A 19 -14.22 -14.05 -33.05
CA HIS A 19 -13.91 -13.12 -31.98
C HIS A 19 -12.72 -13.71 -31.20
N THR A 20 -11.52 -13.22 -31.49
CA THR A 20 -10.35 -13.47 -30.65
C THR A 20 -10.60 -12.78 -29.31
N ALA A 21 -10.90 -13.55 -28.26
CA ALA A 21 -10.97 -13.04 -26.90
C ALA A 21 -9.56 -12.59 -26.49
N ALA A 22 -9.32 -11.28 -26.54
CA ALA A 22 -8.13 -10.69 -25.97
C ALA A 22 -8.18 -10.89 -24.44
N GLY A 23 -7.18 -11.59 -23.90
CA GLY A 23 -7.01 -11.74 -22.47
C GLY A 23 -6.97 -10.37 -21.80
N GLN A 24 -7.84 -10.17 -20.82
CA GLN A 24 -7.93 -8.93 -20.07
C GLN A 24 -6.69 -8.79 -19.19
N LEU A 25 -5.72 -7.99 -19.65
CA LEU A 25 -4.65 -7.49 -18.80
C LEU A 25 -5.31 -6.76 -17.63
N THR A 26 -5.16 -7.31 -16.42
CA THR A 26 -5.56 -6.61 -15.20
C THR A 26 -4.60 -5.45 -15.01
N THR A 27 -4.93 -4.29 -15.57
CA THR A 27 -4.31 -3.03 -15.17
C THR A 27 -4.73 -2.77 -13.73
N LEU A 28 -3.91 -3.22 -12.78
CA LEU A 28 -4.07 -2.85 -11.38
C LEU A 28 -4.05 -1.32 -11.32
N SER A 29 -5.16 -0.72 -10.89
CA SER A 29 -5.21 0.71 -10.60
C SER A 29 -4.09 1.04 -9.62
N PRO A 30 -3.38 2.19 -9.78
CA PRO A 30 -2.43 2.62 -8.76
C PRO A 30 -3.14 2.70 -7.41
N ALA A 31 -2.49 2.25 -6.34
CA ALA A 31 -3.10 2.31 -5.02
C ALA A 31 -3.32 3.77 -4.61
N SER A 32 -4.51 4.09 -4.12
CA SER A 32 -4.78 5.35 -3.45
C SER A 32 -4.07 5.37 -2.08
N PRO A 33 -3.67 6.54 -1.54
CA PRO A 33 -3.31 6.67 -0.12
C PRO A 33 -4.28 5.99 0.86
N ASP A 34 -5.55 5.83 0.48
CA ASP A 34 -6.56 5.08 1.24
C ASP A 34 -6.19 3.60 1.49
N SER A 35 -5.29 3.05 0.68
CA SER A 35 -4.78 1.68 0.85
C SER A 35 -3.60 1.60 1.84
N LEU A 36 -3.04 2.72 2.28
CA LEU A 36 -1.92 2.77 3.23
C LEU A 36 -2.19 2.06 4.57
N PRO A 37 -3.39 2.14 5.18
CA PRO A 37 -3.65 1.52 6.47
C PRO A 37 -3.30 0.04 6.51
N GLY A 38 -2.67 -0.37 7.61
CA GLY A 38 -2.21 -1.74 7.78
C GLY A 38 -1.06 -1.87 8.77
N THR A 39 -0.65 -3.12 8.98
CA THR A 39 0.51 -3.45 9.80
C THR A 39 1.67 -3.83 8.91
N TYR A 40 2.84 -3.32 9.23
CA TYR A 40 4.08 -3.57 8.51
C TYR A 40 5.15 -4.02 9.49
N THR A 41 5.93 -5.02 9.11
CA THR A 41 6.98 -5.55 9.98
C THR A 41 8.31 -5.68 9.25
N GLY A 42 9.38 -5.54 10.01
CA GLY A 42 10.74 -5.55 9.50
C GLY A 42 11.77 -5.67 10.61
N LYS A 43 13.03 -5.87 10.23
CA LYS A 43 14.15 -5.90 11.17
C LYS A 43 14.62 -4.47 11.45
N PHE A 44 14.54 -4.04 12.70
CA PHE A 44 15.02 -2.75 13.19
C PHE A 44 16.22 -2.96 14.13
N GLY A 45 17.42 -2.71 13.62
CA GLY A 45 18.64 -3.15 14.29
C GLY A 45 18.70 -4.67 14.34
N SER A 46 18.73 -5.27 15.54
CA SER A 46 18.77 -6.73 15.72
C SER A 46 17.40 -7.38 16.01
N THR A 47 16.34 -6.59 16.20
CA THR A 47 15.02 -7.09 16.63
C THR A 47 13.91 -6.62 15.70
N PRO A 48 12.76 -7.32 15.62
CA PRO A 48 11.65 -6.87 14.80
C PRO A 48 11.03 -5.57 15.34
N ILE A 49 10.52 -4.74 14.41
CA ILE A 49 9.60 -3.64 14.67
C ILE A 49 8.28 -3.94 13.95
N PHE A 50 7.18 -3.52 14.56
CA PHE A 50 5.85 -3.49 13.94
C PHE A 50 5.42 -2.04 13.82
N ILE A 51 4.97 -1.62 12.64
CA ILE A 51 4.45 -0.28 12.37
C ILE A 51 3.00 -0.43 11.94
N HIS A 52 2.10 0.12 12.74
CA HIS A 52 0.67 0.15 12.48
C HIS A 52 0.30 1.52 11.97
N LEU A 53 -0.18 1.61 10.73
CA LEU A 53 -0.57 2.86 10.09
C LEU A 53 -2.09 2.97 10.00
N HIS A 54 -2.60 4.14 10.34
CA HIS A 54 -3.96 4.60 10.12
C HIS A 54 -3.93 5.82 9.20
N HIS A 55 -4.99 5.98 8.42
CA HIS A 55 -5.16 7.10 7.49
C HIS A 55 -6.52 7.75 7.75
N PRO A 56 -6.58 8.75 8.67
CA PRO A 56 -7.85 9.29 9.12
C PRO A 56 -8.50 10.22 8.10
N ASP A 57 -7.72 10.96 7.29
CA ASP A 57 -8.21 11.91 6.30
C ASP A 57 -7.08 12.44 5.39
N GLY A 58 -7.39 12.61 4.10
CA GLY A 58 -6.57 13.31 3.12
C GLY A 58 -5.15 12.78 2.94
N ASN A 59 -4.15 13.48 3.48
CA ASN A 59 -2.75 13.06 3.44
C ASN A 59 -2.18 12.79 4.84
N LYS A 60 -3.01 12.83 5.89
CA LYS A 60 -2.57 12.62 7.27
C LYS A 60 -2.36 11.15 7.54
N VAL A 61 -1.34 10.83 8.31
CA VAL A 61 -1.04 9.47 8.75
C VAL A 61 -0.87 9.50 10.26
N THR A 62 -1.54 8.57 10.95
CA THR A 62 -1.37 8.36 12.39
C THR A 62 -1.09 6.88 12.63
N GLY A 63 -0.76 6.52 13.86
CA GLY A 63 -0.56 5.14 14.23
C GLY A 63 0.50 5.01 15.31
N TYR A 64 1.07 3.82 15.40
CA TYR A 64 2.08 3.51 16.40
C TYR A 64 3.04 2.44 15.92
N ASN A 65 4.22 2.39 16.55
CA ASN A 65 5.10 1.24 16.43
C ASN A 65 5.14 0.44 17.72
N ILE A 66 5.50 -0.83 17.60
CA ILE A 66 5.91 -1.70 18.70
C ILE A 66 7.32 -2.17 18.42
N HIS A 67 8.26 -1.83 19.31
CA HIS A 67 9.64 -2.31 19.27
C HIS A 67 10.01 -2.82 20.66
N LYS A 68 10.47 -4.08 20.74
CA LYS A 68 10.81 -4.74 22.02
C LYS A 68 9.70 -4.67 23.07
N GLY A 69 8.44 -4.78 22.63
CA GLY A 69 7.26 -4.72 23.50
C GLY A 69 6.84 -3.31 23.94
N LEU A 70 7.61 -2.27 23.56
CA LEU A 70 7.25 -0.88 23.85
C LEU A 70 6.47 -0.29 22.69
N ARG A 71 5.28 0.26 22.99
CA ARG A 71 4.44 0.98 22.03
C ARG A 71 4.77 2.48 22.04
N ARG A 72 4.90 3.07 20.85
CA ARG A 72 5.06 4.52 20.66
C ARG A 72 4.16 5.02 19.55
N GLU A 73 3.34 6.03 19.86
CA GLU A 73 2.48 6.70 18.89
C GLU A 73 3.32 7.58 17.96
N PHE A 74 2.83 7.80 16.74
CA PHE A 74 3.37 8.79 15.82
C PHE A 74 2.27 9.45 15.01
N SER A 75 2.61 10.59 14.41
CA SER A 75 1.79 11.22 13.37
C SER A 75 2.65 11.82 12.27
N GLY A 76 2.04 12.06 11.11
CA GLY A 76 2.68 12.72 9.99
C GLY A 76 1.86 12.64 8.72
N TYR A 77 2.52 12.45 7.58
CA TYR A 77 1.91 12.64 6.27
C TYR A 77 2.40 11.64 5.23
N VAL A 78 1.53 11.33 4.25
CA VAL A 78 1.84 10.59 3.03
C VAL A 78 1.87 11.54 1.83
N THR A 79 2.83 11.37 0.92
CA THR A 79 2.97 12.19 -0.28
C THR A 79 3.33 11.30 -1.47
N PRO A 80 2.59 11.38 -2.60
CA PRO A 80 2.97 10.68 -3.83
C PRO A 80 4.35 11.11 -4.33
N LYS A 81 5.14 10.15 -4.83
CA LYS A 81 6.49 10.37 -5.37
C LYS A 81 6.73 9.44 -6.57
N GLY A 82 6.30 9.85 -7.76
CA GLY A 82 6.32 8.99 -8.95
C GLY A 82 5.47 7.73 -8.71
N ASP A 83 6.04 6.55 -8.93
CA ASP A 83 5.40 5.25 -8.69
C ASP A 83 5.53 4.76 -7.23
N SER A 84 5.79 5.67 -6.29
CA SER A 84 6.00 5.36 -4.87
C SER A 84 5.28 6.35 -3.96
N PHE A 85 5.21 6.03 -2.68
CA PHE A 85 4.66 6.93 -1.67
C PHE A 85 5.68 7.19 -0.57
N LEU A 86 5.91 8.47 -0.27
CA LEU A 86 6.74 8.89 0.84
C LEU A 86 5.86 9.12 2.06
N VAL A 87 6.13 8.42 3.16
CA VAL A 87 5.44 8.59 4.44
C VAL A 87 6.44 9.11 5.47
N SER A 88 6.19 10.29 6.00
CA SER A 88 6.98 10.91 7.07
C SER A 88 6.20 10.82 8.36
N LEU A 89 6.79 10.27 9.42
CA LEU A 89 6.16 10.12 10.74
C LEU A 89 7.08 10.67 11.82
N SER A 90 6.52 11.25 12.87
CA SER A 90 7.26 11.72 14.05
C SER A 90 6.61 11.16 15.31
N GLU A 91 7.44 10.53 16.15
CA GLU A 91 7.06 10.20 17.52
C GLU A 91 7.10 11.48 18.36
N PRO A 92 6.06 11.77 19.16
CA PRO A 92 6.05 12.93 20.05
C PRO A 92 6.89 12.63 21.30
N GLY A 93 7.63 13.63 21.79
CA GLY A 93 8.32 13.55 23.08
C GLY A 93 9.81 13.86 23.02
N ASP A 94 10.44 13.66 24.17
CA ASP A 94 11.87 13.84 24.41
C ASP A 94 12.55 12.53 24.87
N ASN A 95 11.89 11.38 24.70
CA ASN A 95 12.46 10.10 25.07
C ASN A 95 13.67 9.80 24.16
N PRO A 96 14.75 9.18 24.67
CA PRO A 96 15.92 8.83 23.85
C PRO A 96 15.62 7.85 22.69
N PHE A 97 14.47 7.19 22.75
CA PHE A 97 13.98 6.27 21.71
C PHE A 97 12.94 6.91 20.80
N ASP A 98 12.64 8.20 20.94
CA ASP A 98 11.76 8.92 20.02
C ASP A 98 12.56 9.39 18.80
N GLY A 99 11.94 9.27 17.64
CA GLY A 99 12.54 9.66 16.38
C GLY A 99 11.54 9.98 15.29
N LYS A 100 12.10 10.16 14.11
CA LYS A 100 11.39 10.48 12.88
C LYS A 100 11.59 9.34 11.90
N PHE A 101 10.49 8.81 11.39
CA PHE A 101 10.50 7.83 10.33
C PHE A 101 10.34 8.51 8.97
N LEU A 102 11.11 8.04 8.00
CA LEU A 102 10.91 8.33 6.59
C LEU A 102 10.81 7.00 5.86
N LEU A 103 9.61 6.67 5.38
CA LEU A 103 9.29 5.40 4.72
C LEU A 103 8.95 5.67 3.26
N THR A 104 9.54 4.90 2.35
CA THR A 104 9.20 4.92 0.92
C THR A 104 8.52 3.60 0.58
N PHE A 105 7.20 3.65 0.38
CA PHE A 105 6.36 2.52 0.00
C PHE A 105 6.37 2.30 -1.51
N ASP A 106 6.25 1.05 -1.92
CA ASP A 106 5.90 0.70 -3.29
C ASP A 106 4.49 1.17 -3.66
N LYS A 107 4.17 1.18 -4.96
CA LYS A 107 2.86 1.61 -5.48
C LYS A 107 1.65 0.85 -4.90
N ASN A 108 1.85 -0.29 -4.26
CA ASN A 108 0.80 -1.17 -3.77
C ASN A 108 0.75 -1.22 -2.23
N PHE A 109 1.60 -0.47 -1.52
CA PHE A 109 1.74 -0.55 -0.07
C PHE A 109 1.95 -1.98 0.47
N THR A 110 2.69 -2.80 -0.27
CA THR A 110 3.07 -4.16 0.14
C THR A 110 4.42 -4.19 0.86
N GLN A 111 5.28 -3.23 0.56
CA GLN A 111 6.63 -3.13 1.11
C GLN A 111 7.09 -1.67 1.20
N ALA A 112 8.05 -1.40 2.08
CA ALA A 112 8.72 -0.11 2.15
C ALA A 112 10.19 -0.24 2.54
N THR A 113 11.01 0.69 2.05
CA THR A 113 12.31 0.99 2.65
C THR A 113 12.14 2.13 3.65
N GLY A 114 12.77 2.06 4.81
CA GLY A 114 12.62 3.03 5.88
C GLY A 114 13.94 3.49 6.48
N SER A 115 13.95 4.72 6.97
CA SER A 115 14.95 5.21 7.90
C SER A 115 14.27 5.76 9.15
N TRP A 116 14.87 5.54 10.31
CA TRP A 116 14.52 6.20 11.56
C TRP A 116 15.71 7.04 12.04
N THR A 117 15.43 8.28 12.42
CA THR A 117 16.43 9.22 12.96
C THR A 117 15.99 9.67 14.36
N PRO A 118 16.83 9.51 15.40
CA PRO A 118 16.48 9.96 16.74
C PRO A 118 16.26 11.47 16.78
N VAL A 119 15.28 11.93 17.57
CA VAL A 119 15.09 13.37 17.84
C VAL A 119 16.24 13.90 18.67
N ASN A 120 16.62 13.15 19.70
CA ASN A 120 17.71 13.49 20.62
C ASN A 120 18.97 12.71 20.21
N GLY A 121 19.70 13.22 19.22
CA GLY A 121 20.86 12.57 18.58
C GLY A 121 22.09 12.32 19.47
N LYS A 122 21.94 12.25 20.79
CA LYS A 122 23.03 12.02 21.75
C LYS A 122 23.26 10.53 22.04
N ASP A 123 22.21 9.71 22.03
CA ASP A 123 22.28 8.34 22.57
C ASP A 123 21.94 7.23 21.55
N LYS A 124 21.54 7.62 20.34
CA LYS A 124 21.13 6.69 19.26
C LYS A 124 21.66 7.16 17.92
N SER A 125 21.83 6.20 17.01
CA SER A 125 22.22 6.44 15.62
C SER A 125 21.04 6.18 14.68
N PRO A 126 20.99 6.85 13.52
CA PRO A 126 20.03 6.53 12.48
C PRO A 126 20.05 5.05 12.11
N THR A 127 18.88 4.48 11.82
CA THR A 127 18.72 3.06 11.47
C THR A 127 17.94 2.93 10.17
N TRP A 128 18.43 2.11 9.25
CA TRP A 128 17.75 1.76 8.00
C TRP A 128 17.18 0.35 8.09
N PHE A 129 16.02 0.16 7.47
CA PHE A 129 15.31 -1.10 7.52
C PHE A 129 14.36 -1.23 6.33
N ASN A 130 13.88 -2.45 6.12
CA ASN A 130 12.81 -2.76 5.17
C ASN A 130 11.59 -3.23 5.93
N LEU A 131 10.42 -2.93 5.40
CA LEU A 131 9.13 -3.33 5.92
C LEU A 131 8.38 -4.14 4.87
N ILE A 132 7.64 -5.14 5.33
CA ILE A 132 6.69 -5.92 4.53
C ILE A 132 5.34 -5.84 5.24
N ARG A 133 4.27 -5.63 4.47
CA ARG A 133 2.90 -5.67 4.99
C ARG A 133 2.63 -7.07 5.55
N THR A 134 2.11 -7.12 6.78
CA THR A 134 1.67 -8.38 7.40
C THR A 134 0.16 -8.41 7.51
N THR A 135 -0.40 -9.60 7.32
CA THR A 135 -1.81 -9.90 7.58
C THR A 135 -2.06 -10.33 9.03
N ALA A 136 -1.00 -10.62 9.79
CA ALA A 136 -1.08 -11.02 11.19
C ALA A 136 -0.87 -9.81 12.12
N MET A 137 -1.81 -9.60 13.06
CA MET A 137 -1.62 -8.68 14.18
C MET A 137 -0.75 -9.36 15.26
N PRO A 138 0.28 -8.69 15.81
CA PRO A 138 1.03 -9.22 16.94
C PRO A 138 0.13 -9.22 18.19
N GLY A 139 -0.31 -10.41 18.64
CA GLY A 139 -1.06 -10.57 19.89
C GLY A 139 -2.32 -11.42 19.82
N GLU A 140 -2.77 -11.85 18.64
CA GLU A 140 -3.85 -12.83 18.50
C GLU A 140 -3.26 -14.25 18.57
N LYS A 141 -3.54 -14.95 19.67
CA LYS A 141 -3.44 -16.41 19.78
C LYS A 141 -4.83 -16.95 20.08
#